data_AF-A0A7X7E7S6-F1
#
_entry.id   AF-A0A7X7E7S6-F1
#
_cell.length_a   1.000
_cell.length_b   1.000
_cell.length_c   1.000
_cell.angle_alpha   90.00
_cell.angle_beta   90.00
_cell.angle_gamma   90.00
#
_symmetry.space_group_name_H-M   'P 1'
#
loop_
_entity.id
_entity.type
_entity.pdbx_description
1 polymer ?
#
loop_
_entity_poly.entity_id
_entity_poly.type
_entity_poly.pdbx_seq_one_letter_code
_entity_poly.pdbx_strand_id
1 'polypeptide(L)'
;FGAVVPAYNLEGVEELKLDPETLAGIFLGSIGTWNDPALVALNPDVELPDQAIQVVHRSDSSGTTSIFTGYLDQVSAEWAEKVG
;
A
#
# COMPACT_ATOMS: atom_id res chain seq x y z
N PHE A 1 -11.61 -20.45 -2.48
CA PHE A 1 -11.57 -18.98 -2.58
C PHE A 1 -10.72 -18.44 -1.44
N GLY A 2 -9.85 -17.48 -1.72
CA GLY A 2 -8.96 -16.86 -0.73
C GLY A 2 -8.83 -15.36 -1.01
N ALA A 3 -8.28 -14.62 -0.06
CA ALA A 3 -8.07 -13.18 -0.15
C ALA A 3 -6.60 -12.85 0.08
N VAL A 4 -6.14 -11.76 -0.55
CA VAL A 4 -4.86 -11.11 -0.28
C VAL A 4 -5.18 -9.77 0.36
N VAL A 5 -4.57 -9.48 1.50
CA VAL A 5 -4.78 -8.23 2.23
C VAL A 5 -3.43 -7.58 2.56
N PRO A 6 -3.33 -6.24 2.53
CA PRO A 6 -2.21 -5.54 3.14
C PRO A 6 -2.19 -5.77 4.65
N ALA A 7 -1.01 -5.96 5.21
CA ALA A 7 -0.77 -5.92 6.64
C ALA A 7 0.15 -4.73 6.94
N TYR A 8 -0.07 -4.06 8.07
CA TYR A 8 0.71 -2.90 8.49
C TYR A 8 1.07 -3.02 9.98
N ASN A 9 2.06 -2.21 10.41
CA ASN A 9 2.49 -2.13 11.80
C ASN A 9 2.59 -0.66 12.21
N LEU A 10 1.56 -0.16 12.88
CA LEU A 10 1.43 1.20 13.37
C LEU A 10 0.87 1.15 14.79
N GLU A 11 1.64 1.65 15.75
CA GLU A 11 1.20 1.70 17.14
C GLU A 11 -0.01 2.63 17.29
N GLY A 12 -1.07 2.16 17.94
CA GLY A 12 -2.29 2.94 18.16
C GLY A 12 -3.23 3.07 16.96
N VAL A 13 -2.90 2.49 15.79
CA VAL A 13 -3.77 2.51 14.59
C VAL A 13 -4.46 1.17 14.42
N GLU A 14 -5.74 1.11 14.79
CA GLU A 14 -6.55 -0.12 14.70
C GLU A 14 -7.16 -0.33 13.31
N GLU A 15 -7.51 0.75 12.61
CA GLU A 15 -8.08 0.72 11.27
C GLU A 15 -7.32 1.70 10.36
N LEU A 16 -6.95 1.23 9.17
CA LEU A 16 -6.31 2.03 8.14
C LEU A 16 -7.02 1.79 6.80
N LYS A 17 -7.45 2.87 6.17
CA LYS A 17 -8.04 2.89 4.84
C LYS A 17 -6.96 3.22 3.82
N LEU A 18 -6.88 2.36 2.82
CA LEU A 18 -6.04 2.53 1.63
C LEU A 18 -6.93 2.38 0.41
N ASP A 19 -6.71 3.24 -0.57
CA ASP A 19 -7.29 3.14 -1.90
C ASP A 19 -6.23 2.59 -2.88
N PRO A 20 -6.60 2.29 -4.14
CA PRO A 20 -5.67 1.74 -5.12
C PRO A 20 -4.45 2.62 -5.36
N GLU A 21 -4.63 3.94 -5.46
CA GLU A 21 -3.59 4.91 -5.75
C GLU A 21 -2.59 5.02 -4.61
N THR A 22 -3.06 5.09 -3.36
CA THR A 22 -2.18 5.15 -2.19
C THR A 22 -1.44 3.84 -1.98
N LEU A 23 -2.07 2.70 -2.19
CA LEU A 23 -1.40 1.40 -2.11
C LEU A 23 -0.31 1.25 -3.17
N ALA A 24 -0.58 1.65 -4.43
CA ALA A 24 0.44 1.65 -5.48
C ALA A 24 1.57 2.63 -5.15
N GLY A 25 1.24 3.84 -4.67
CA GLY A 25 2.22 4.86 -4.29
C GLY A 25 3.17 4.40 -3.18
N ILE A 26 2.67 3.63 -2.21
CA ILE A 26 3.50 3.01 -1.17
C ILE A 26 4.52 2.05 -1.79
N PHE A 27 4.08 1.13 -2.65
CA PHE A 27 4.98 0.12 -3.23
C PHE A 27 5.90 0.68 -4.33
N LEU A 28 5.53 1.79 -4.97
CA LEU A 28 6.40 2.56 -5.88
C LEU A 28 7.37 3.49 -5.14
N GLY A 29 7.13 3.73 -3.85
CA GLY A 29 7.93 4.62 -3.00
C GLY A 29 7.65 6.11 -3.17
N SER A 30 6.60 6.50 -3.90
CA SER A 30 6.17 7.91 -3.99
C SER A 30 5.45 8.37 -2.72
N ILE A 31 4.81 7.45 -2.00
CA ILE A 31 4.31 7.66 -0.63
C ILE A 31 5.30 7.00 0.34
N GLY A 32 6.13 7.84 0.97
CA GLY A 32 7.26 7.39 1.79
C GLY A 32 7.04 7.46 3.30
N THR A 33 6.00 8.15 3.77
CA THR A 33 5.70 8.33 5.19
C THR A 33 4.22 8.09 5.49
N TRP A 34 3.91 7.66 6.70
CA TRP A 34 2.54 7.33 7.10
C TRP A 34 1.64 8.56 7.24
N ASN A 35 2.20 9.72 7.55
CA ASN A 35 1.48 11.00 7.58
C ASN A 35 1.36 11.68 6.21
N ASP A 36 1.63 10.97 5.10
CA ASP A 36 1.48 11.53 3.76
C ASP A 36 0.05 12.12 3.59
N PRO A 37 -0.09 13.32 2.98
CA PRO A 37 -1.39 13.97 2.84
C PRO A 37 -2.47 13.11 2.19
N ALA A 38 -2.11 12.21 1.27
CA ALA A 38 -3.06 11.29 0.64
C ALA A 38 -3.60 10.26 1.64
N LEU A 39 -2.73 9.73 2.51
CA LEU A 39 -3.12 8.79 3.56
C LEU A 39 -3.95 9.49 4.65
N VAL A 40 -3.58 10.69 5.05
CA VAL A 40 -4.33 11.50 6.03
C VAL A 40 -5.72 11.83 5.50
N ALA A 41 -5.85 12.17 4.22
CA ALA A 41 -7.15 12.47 3.60
C ALA A 41 -8.12 11.27 3.62
N LEU A 42 -7.61 10.04 3.50
CA LEU A 42 -8.41 8.82 3.58
C LEU A 42 -8.77 8.41 5.02
N ASN A 43 -8.03 8.92 6.01
CA ASN A 43 -8.12 8.52 7.40
C ASN A 43 -8.31 9.74 8.33
N PRO A 44 -9.36 10.57 8.13
CA PRO A 44 -9.52 11.83 8.87
C PRO A 44 -9.70 11.67 10.38
N ASP A 45 -10.13 10.47 10.82
CA ASP A 45 -10.37 10.15 12.23
C ASP A 45 -9.17 9.45 12.90
N VAL A 46 -8.04 9.33 12.21
CA VAL A 46 -6.85 8.62 12.68
C VAL A 46 -5.65 9.57 12.67
N GLU A 47 -4.93 9.66 13.78
CA GLU A 47 -3.67 10.39 13.85
C GLU A 47 -2.54 9.50 13.30
N LEU A 48 -2.12 9.75 12.06
CA LEU A 48 -1.05 9.00 11.42
C LEU A 48 0.33 9.58 11.80
N PRO A 49 1.29 8.73 12.21
CA PRO A 49 2.59 9.20 12.68
C PRO A 49 3.49 9.69 11.55
N ASP A 50 4.38 10.63 11.86
CA ASP A 50 5.49 11.02 10.99
C ASP A 50 6.60 9.96 10.99
N GLN A 51 6.29 8.80 10.42
CA GLN A 51 7.17 7.65 10.35
C GLN A 51 7.33 7.19 8.90
N ALA A 52 8.57 6.87 8.51
CA ALA A 52 8.86 6.31 7.20
C ALA A 52 8.20 4.93 7.01
N ILE A 53 7.65 4.69 5.83
CA ILE A 53 7.07 3.41 5.44
C ILE A 53 8.20 2.46 5.05
N GLN A 54 8.19 1.27 5.64
CA GLN A 54 9.10 0.17 5.29
C GLN A 54 8.30 -0.87 4.53
N VAL A 55 8.47 -0.91 3.21
CA VAL A 55 7.78 -1.88 2.35
C VAL A 55 8.42 -3.25 2.51
N VAL A 56 7.59 -4.26 2.81
CA VAL A 56 8.00 -5.66 2.85
C VAL A 56 7.27 -6.41 1.73
N HIS A 57 8.03 -7.16 0.94
CA HIS A 57 7.49 -7.98 -0.14
C HIS A 57 8.14 -9.37 -0.14
N ARG A 58 7.51 -10.30 -0.85
CA ARG A 58 8.06 -11.65 -1.04
C ARG A 58 9.29 -11.58 -1.95
N SER A 59 10.33 -12.33 -1.61
CA SER A 59 11.56 -12.44 -2.41
C SER A 59 11.57 -13.66 -3.33
N ASP A 60 10.79 -14.68 -3.00
CA ASP A 60 10.64 -15.93 -3.74
C ASP A 60 9.44 -15.90 -4.70
N SER A 61 9.41 -16.85 -5.65
CA SER A 61 8.28 -17.00 -6.56
C SER A 61 6.99 -17.29 -5.78
N SER A 62 5.96 -16.48 -6.02
CA SER A 62 4.81 -16.39 -5.13
C SER A 62 3.54 -16.07 -5.91
N GLY A 63 2.57 -16.98 -5.87
CA GLY A 63 1.24 -16.73 -6.46
C GLY A 63 0.50 -15.57 -5.79
N THR A 64 0.74 -15.33 -4.50
CA THR A 64 0.22 -14.14 -3.80
C THR A 64 0.79 -12.86 -4.40
N THR A 65 2.07 -12.87 -4.78
CA THR A 65 2.70 -11.73 -5.46
C THR A 65 2.03 -11.52 -6.81
N SER A 66 1.83 -12.58 -7.61
CA SER A 66 1.14 -12.48 -8.90
C SER A 66 -0.27 -11.90 -8.79
N ILE A 67 -1.04 -12.28 -7.76
CA ILE A 67 -2.38 -11.71 -7.50
C ILE A 67 -2.27 -10.24 -7.13
N PHE A 68 -1.35 -9.89 -6.22
CA PHE A 68 -1.19 -8.53 -5.71
C PHE A 68 -0.72 -7.57 -6.80
N THR A 69 0.33 -7.91 -7.55
CA THR A 69 0.85 -7.06 -8.63
C THR A 69 -0.11 -7.00 -9.81
N GLY A 70 -0.83 -8.09 -10.11
CA GLY A 70 -1.88 -8.08 -11.13
C GLY A 70 -3.11 -7.25 -10.76
N TYR A 71 -3.41 -7.11 -9.47
CA TYR A 71 -4.39 -6.12 -9.01
C TYR A 71 -3.88 -4.70 -9.24
N LEU A 72 -2.66 -4.39 -8.79
CA LEU A 72 -2.06 -3.05 -8.94
C LEU A 72 -1.93 -2.61 -10.40
N ASP A 73 -1.58 -3.53 -11.30
CA ASP A 73 -1.54 -3.30 -12.75
C ASP A 73 -2.90 -2.84 -13.33
N GLN A 74 -4.00 -3.38 -12.83
CA GLN A 74 -5.34 -3.02 -13.33
C GLN A 74 -5.87 -1.70 -12.79
N VAL A 75 -5.40 -1.28 -11.62
CA VAL A 75 -5.99 -0.14 -10.88
C VAL A 75 -5.08 1.08 -10.82
N SER A 76 -3.81 0.96 -11.17
CA SER A 76 -2.86 2.08 -11.22
C SER A 76 -2.13 2.11 -12.56
N ALA A 77 -2.42 3.15 -13.35
CA ALA A 77 -1.73 3.36 -14.62
C ALA A 77 -0.20 3.55 -14.45
N GLU A 78 0.22 4.20 -13.36
CA GLU A 78 1.64 4.38 -13.08
C GLU A 78 2.33 3.06 -12.73
N TRP A 79 1.65 2.18 -11.99
CA TRP A 79 2.15 0.83 -11.71
C TRP A 79 2.29 0.03 -13.01
N ALA A 80 1.24 0.02 -13.84
CA ALA A 80 1.24 -0.68 -15.12
C ALA A 80 2.38 -0.21 -16.04
N GLU A 81 2.68 1.09 -16.05
CA GLU A 81 3.78 1.63 -16.85
C GLU A 81 5.17 1.26 -16.30
N LYS A 82 5.35 1.28 -14.97
CA LYS A 82 6.68 1.14 -14.34
C LYS A 82 7.06 -0.28 -13.97
N VAL A 83 6.09 -1.14 -13.68
CA VAL A 83 6.30 -2.48 -13.10
C VAL A 83 5.63 -3.58 -13.92
N GLY A 84 4.51 -3.26 -14.59
CA GLY A 84 3.70 -4.19 -15.38
C GLY A 84 4.42 -4.87 -16.55
#